data_AF-A0A2J8L3V6-F1
#
_entry.id   AF-A0A2J8L3V6-F1
#
_cell.length_a   1.000
_cell.length_b   1.000
_cell.length_c   1.000
_cell.angle_alpha   90.00
_cell.angle_beta   90.00
_cell.angle_gamma   90.00
#
_symmetry.space_group_name_H-M   'P 1'
#
loop_
_entity.id
_entity.type
_entity.pdbx_description
1 polymer ?
#
loop_
_entity_poly.entity_id
_entity_poly.type
_entity_poly.pdbx_seq_one_letter_code
_entity_poly.pdbx_strand_id
1 'polypeptide(L)' 'MRYGNFIDKLRLFTRGGSGGMGYPRLGGEGGKGGDVWVVAQNRMTLKQLKDRYPQKRFVAGVGANSKRTQ' A
#
# COMPACT_ATOMS: atom_id res chain seq x y z
N MET A 1 -8.90 -22.35 -29.56
CA MET A 1 -8.09 -22.11 -28.34
C MET A 1 -8.06 -20.61 -28.07
N ARG A 2 -8.71 -20.10 -27.02
CA ARG A 2 -8.80 -18.66 -26.73
C ARG A 2 -7.62 -18.22 -25.87
N TYR A 3 -6.53 -17.79 -26.52
CA TYR A 3 -5.38 -17.15 -25.86
C TYR A 3 -5.66 -15.72 -25.34
N GLY A 4 -6.89 -15.20 -25.51
CA GLY A 4 -7.23 -13.81 -25.18
C GLY A 4 -7.45 -13.47 -23.70
N ASN A 5 -7.37 -14.46 -22.79
CA ASN A 5 -7.70 -14.26 -21.37
C ASN A 5 -6.48 -14.30 -20.43
N PHE A 6 -5.28 -14.63 -20.93
CA PHE A 6 -4.08 -14.62 -20.10
C PHE A 6 -3.53 -13.19 -20.00
N ILE A 7 -3.23 -12.75 -18.78
CA ILE A 7 -2.60 -11.46 -18.51
C ILE A 7 -1.19 -11.76 -18.00
N ASP A 8 -0.20 -11.34 -18.77
CA ASP A 8 1.23 -11.46 -18.49
C ASP A 8 1.81 -10.21 -17.83
N LYS A 9 1.18 -9.05 -18.08
CA LYS A 9 1.61 -7.75 -17.58
C LYS A 9 0.45 -7.00 -16.92
N LEU A 10 0.69 -6.51 -15.71
CA LEU A 10 -0.23 -5.68 -14.97
C LEU A 10 0.52 -4.50 -14.34
N ARG A 11 0.09 -3.28 -14.64
CA ARG A 11 0.62 -2.06 -14.00
C ARG A 11 -0.21 -1.73 -12.77
N LEU A 12 0.46 -1.55 -11.64
CA LEU A 12 -0.13 -1.17 -10.36
C LEU A 12 0.30 0.25 -10.01
N PHE A 13 -0.58 0.99 -9.33
CA PHE A 13 -0.22 2.20 -8.62
C PHE A 13 0.02 1.84 -7.15
N THR A 14 1.23 2.12 -6.66
CA THR A 14 1.60 1.93 -5.26
C THR A 14 2.06 3.24 -4.66
N ARG A 15 1.71 3.46 -3.39
CA ARG A 15 2.18 4.63 -2.63
C ARG A 15 2.38 4.24 -1.17
N GLY A 16 3.56 4.54 -0.63
CA GLY A 16 3.83 4.43 0.80
C GLY A 16 2.98 5.42 1.62
N GLY A 17 2.79 5.11 2.89
CA GLY A 17 2.16 6.00 3.84
C GLY A 17 3.05 7.21 4.11
N SER A 18 2.43 8.39 4.27
CA SER A 18 3.18 9.52 4.84
C SER A 18 3.44 9.26 6.32
N GLY A 19 4.54 9.82 6.85
CA GLY A 19 4.75 9.88 8.30
C GLY A 19 3.63 10.67 8.98
N GLY A 20 3.40 10.36 10.25
CA GLY A 20 2.55 11.16 11.11
C GLY A 20 3.19 12.52 11.41
N MET A 21 2.37 13.49 11.76
CA MET A 21 2.83 14.79 12.24
C MET A 21 3.39 14.66 13.66
N GLY A 22 4.60 15.15 13.89
CA GLY A 22 5.18 15.27 15.22
C GLY A 22 4.58 16.43 16.03
N TYR A 23 4.97 16.50 17.30
CA TYR A 23 4.71 17.63 18.19
C TYR A 23 6.04 18.16 18.76
N PRO A 24 6.86 18.87 17.94
CA PRO A 24 8.26 19.19 18.28
C PRO A 24 8.42 19.99 19.57
N ARG A 25 7.44 20.84 19.90
CA ARG A 25 7.46 21.66 21.13
C ARG A 25 7.47 20.83 22.42
N LEU A 26 7.04 19.57 22.37
CA LEU A 26 7.08 18.64 23.51
C LEU A 26 7.97 17.42 23.22
N GLY A 27 8.86 17.52 22.22
CA GLY A 27 9.70 16.40 21.80
C GLY A 27 8.94 15.21 21.19
N GLY A 28 7.68 15.40 20.80
CA GLY A 28 6.87 14.33 20.22
C GLY A 28 7.23 14.08 18.75
N GLU A 29 7.55 12.85 18.39
CA GLU A 29 7.79 12.45 17.01
C GLU A 29 6.54 11.79 16.41
N GLY A 30 6.29 12.05 15.13
CA GLY A 30 5.23 11.37 14.40
C GLY A 30 5.66 9.95 14.01
N GLY A 31 4.71 9.02 13.98
CA GLY A 31 4.98 7.64 13.60
C GLY A 31 5.39 7.50 12.13
N LYS A 32 6.15 6.44 11.82
CA LYS A 32 6.50 6.09 10.44
C LYS A 32 5.24 5.76 9.64
N GLY A 33 5.19 6.21 8.38
CA GLY A 33 4.18 5.79 7.42
C GLY A 33 4.36 4.32 7.01
N GLY A 34 3.28 3.67 6.58
CA GLY A 34 3.33 2.27 6.18
C GLY A 34 4.03 2.04 4.84
N ASP A 35 4.46 0.80 4.61
CA ASP A 35 5.11 0.37 3.38
C ASP A 35 4.14 -0.47 2.52
N VAL A 36 4.40 -0.55 1.21
CA VAL A 36 3.66 -1.44 0.28
C VAL A 36 4.64 -2.47 -0.27
N TRP A 37 4.30 -3.75 -0.14
CA TRP A 37 5.15 -4.87 -0.56
C TRP A 37 4.44 -5.74 -1.59
N VAL A 38 5.23 -6.33 -2.49
CA VAL A 38 4.77 -7.38 -3.39
C VAL A 38 5.28 -8.71 -2.85
N VAL A 39 4.38 -9.65 -2.61
CA VAL A 39 4.72 -10.98 -2.09
C VAL A 39 4.31 -12.02 -3.12
N ALA A 40 5.25 -12.90 -3.48
CA ALA A 40 4.94 -14.03 -4.36
C ALA A 40 4.09 -15.06 -3.61
N GLN A 41 2.98 -15.48 -4.23
CA GLN A 41 2.08 -16.47 -3.66
C GLN A 41 1.77 -17.55 -4.69
N ASN A 42 1.84 -18.82 -4.27
CA ASN A 42 1.50 -19.95 -5.14
C ASN A 42 0.03 -19.88 -5.60
N ARG A 43 -0.20 -20.24 -6.87
CA ARG A 43 -1.53 -20.29 -7.52
C ARG A 43 -2.25 -18.94 -7.67
N MET A 44 -1.55 -17.81 -7.53
CA MET A 44 -2.07 -16.48 -7.82
C MET A 44 -1.71 -16.06 -9.26
N THR A 45 -2.68 -15.60 -10.05
CA THR A 45 -2.47 -15.05 -11.40
C THR A 45 -2.70 -13.54 -11.44
N LEU A 46 -2.08 -12.84 -12.41
CA LEU A 46 -2.30 -11.40 -12.59
C LEU A 46 -3.74 -11.06 -12.98
N LYS A 47 -4.43 -11.98 -13.67
CA LYS A 47 -5.86 -11.85 -13.96
C LYS A 47 -6.69 -11.81 -12.68
N GLN A 48 -6.47 -12.75 -11.77
CA GLN A 48 -7.18 -12.77 -10.48
C GLN A 48 -6.89 -11.50 -9.65
N LEU A 49 -5.66 -11.01 -9.68
CA LEU A 49 -5.29 -9.77 -8.98
C LEU A 49 -6.03 -8.56 -9.56
N LYS A 50 -6.08 -8.43 -10.89
CA LYS A 50 -6.84 -7.37 -11.58
C LYS A 50 -8.34 -7.45 -11.28
N ASP A 51 -8.90 -8.65 -11.34
CA ASP A 51 -10.34 -8.86 -11.14
C ASP A 51 -10.74 -8.56 -9.69
N ARG A 52 -9.90 -8.90 -8.71
CA ARG A 52 -10.12 -8.59 -7.30
C ARG A 52 -9.93 -7.11 -6.97
N TYR A 53 -8.96 -6.45 -7.61
CA TYR A 53 -8.61 -5.05 -7.37
C TYR A 53 -8.63 -4.24 -8.68
N PRO A 54 -9.82 -3.93 -9.22
CA PRO A 54 -9.95 -3.30 -10.54
C PRO A 54 -9.32 -1.90 -10.62
N GLN A 55 -9.28 -1.18 -9.49
CA GLN A 55 -8.61 0.12 -9.38
C GLN A 55 -7.08 0.04 -9.44
N LYS A 56 -6.50 -1.15 -9.19
CA LYS A 56 -5.05 -1.43 -9.21
C LYS A 56 -4.24 -0.46 -8.34
N ARG A 57 -4.85 0.03 -7.26
CA ARG A 57 -4.31 1.09 -6.41
C ARG A 57 -4.12 0.55 -5.00
N PHE A 58 -2.89 0.56 -4.52
CA PHE A 58 -2.52 0.09 -3.18
C PHE A 58 -1.77 1.20 -2.46
N VAL A 59 -2.36 1.73 -1.39
CA VAL A 59 -1.81 2.85 -0.63
C VAL A 59 -1.67 2.42 0.82
N ALA A 60 -0.48 2.54 1.38
CA ALA A 60 -0.24 2.23 2.78
C ALA A 60 -0.79 3.32 3.72
N GLY A 61 -1.08 2.92 4.95
CA GLY A 61 -1.64 3.81 5.97
C GLY A 61 -0.66 4.90 6.40
N VAL A 62 -1.21 6.05 6.79
CA VAL A 62 -0.44 7.19 7.35
C VAL A 62 0.03 6.86 8.76
N GLY A 63 1.24 7.30 9.11
CA GLY A 63 1.79 7.15 10.45
C GLY A 63 0.97 7.92 11.50
N ALA A 64 0.99 7.44 12.75
CA ALA A 64 0.23 8.07 13.82
C ALA A 64 0.78 9.47 14.16
N ASN A 65 -0.08 10.45 14.31
CA ASN A 65 0.33 11.78 14.80
C ASN A 65 0.71 11.70 16.28
N SER A 66 1.76 12.43 16.66
CA SER A 66 2.10 12.62 18.06
C SER A 66 0.99 13.40 18.76
N LYS A 67 0.64 12.99 19.98
CA LYS A 67 -0.34 13.68 20.83
C LYS A 67 0.31 14.05 22.15
N ARG A 68 -0.13 15.16 22.75
CA ARG A 68 0.23 15.50 24.12
C ARG A 68 -0.43 14.48 25.04
N THR A 69 0.37 13.70 25.75
CA THR A 69 -0.12 12.94 26.90
C THR A 69 -0.53 13.97 27.95
N GLN A 70 -1.79 13.91 28.39
CA GLN A 70 -2.33 14.77 29.43
C GLN A 70 -1.87 14.29 30.80
#